data_AF-B5IAN0-F1
#
_entry.id   AF-B5IAN0-F1
#
_cell.length_a   1.000
_cell.length_b   1.000
_cell.length_c   1.000
_cell.angle_alpha   90.00
_cell.angle_beta   90.00
_cell.angle_gamma   90.00
#
_symmetry.space_group_name_H-M   'P 1'
#
loop_
_entity.id
_entity.type
_entity.pdbx_description
1 polymer ?
#
loop_
_entity_poly.entity_id
_entity_poly.type
_entity_poly.pdbx_seq_one_letter_code
_entity_poly.pdbx_strand_id
1 'polypeptide(L)'
;MGYEIPKEDEVKEILLKIMKRRGIIESQAELHREVVKHLKRRNKDYKLSEKRMRIIALATGKVRIEIRYKLTDKIIESMDKCPVCGGDMVRIENSTLDGENVIIGFKCTKCPYWTGRNLRVPIRYIFRYRG
;
A
#
# COMPACT_ATOMS: atom_id res chain seq x y z
N MET A 1 15.35 -24.61 11.90
CA MET A 1 14.07 -23.90 12.13
C MET A 1 13.53 -23.48 10.79
N GLY A 2 12.40 -24.05 10.38
CA GLY A 2 11.72 -23.66 9.15
C GLY A 2 11.07 -22.28 9.30
N TYR A 3 10.88 -21.58 8.20
CA TYR A 3 9.90 -20.52 8.13
C TYR A 3 8.92 -20.89 7.02
N GLU A 4 7.66 -20.62 7.26
CA GLU A 4 6.62 -20.85 6.28
C GLU A 4 5.99 -19.53 5.87
N ILE A 5 5.67 -19.41 4.58
CA ILE A 5 4.98 -18.26 4.03
C ILE A 5 3.51 -18.64 3.91
N PRO A 6 2.59 -17.97 4.63
CA PRO A 6 1.17 -18.30 4.56
C PRO A 6 0.62 -18.00 3.15
N LYS A 7 -0.32 -18.81 2.69
CA LYS A 7 -1.00 -18.60 1.41
C LYS A 7 -1.73 -17.27 1.39
N GLU A 8 -1.90 -16.69 0.20
CA GLU A 8 -2.54 -15.38 0.07
C GLU A 8 -3.99 -15.38 0.57
N ASP A 9 -4.76 -16.41 0.24
CA ASP A 9 -6.16 -16.55 0.65
C ASP A 9 -6.31 -16.62 2.17
N GLU A 10 -5.37 -17.28 2.86
CA GLU A 10 -5.37 -17.35 4.31
C GLU A 10 -5.10 -15.99 4.96
N VAL A 11 -4.15 -15.23 4.42
CA VAL A 11 -3.89 -13.86 4.89
C VAL A 11 -5.12 -12.98 4.62
N LYS A 12 -5.74 -13.12 3.44
CA LYS A 12 -6.94 -12.37 3.04
C LYS A 12 -8.13 -12.67 3.95
N GLU A 13 -8.38 -13.94 4.27
CA GLU A 13 -9.44 -14.37 5.19
C GLU A 13 -9.29 -13.69 6.56
N ILE A 14 -8.12 -13.80 7.18
CA ILE A 14 -7.82 -13.22 8.49
C ILE A 14 -7.91 -11.70 8.45
N LEU A 15 -7.33 -11.07 7.42
CA LEU A 15 -7.33 -9.62 7.25
C LEU A 15 -8.75 -9.07 7.12
N LEU A 16 -9.59 -9.69 6.30
CA LEU A 16 -10.98 -9.27 6.14
C LEU A 16 -11.80 -9.48 7.43
N LYS A 17 -11.54 -10.56 8.19
CA LYS A 17 -12.17 -10.79 9.49
C LYS A 17 -11.83 -9.66 10.49
N ILE A 18 -10.55 -9.27 10.56
CA ILE A 18 -10.11 -8.17 11.43
C ILE A 18 -10.74 -6.85 10.98
N MET A 19 -10.68 -6.53 9.68
CA MET A 19 -11.19 -5.28 9.12
C MET A 19 -12.71 -5.15 9.27
N LYS A 20 -13.48 -6.23 9.06
CA LYS A 20 -14.94 -6.24 9.30
C LYS A 20 -15.30 -5.89 10.74
N ARG A 21 -14.51 -6.36 11.72
CA ARG A 21 -14.76 -6.12 13.14
C ARG A 21 -14.32 -4.72 13.59
N ARG A 22 -13.13 -4.28 13.15
CA ARG A 22 -12.53 -3.00 13.60
C ARG A 22 -13.03 -1.81 12.79
N GLY A 23 -13.44 -2.01 11.54
CA GLY A 23 -13.81 -0.95 10.59
C GLY A 23 -12.61 -0.15 10.09
N ILE A 24 -11.84 0.46 11.00
CA ILE A 24 -10.69 1.32 10.70
C ILE A 24 -9.50 0.90 11.56
N ILE A 25 -8.31 0.85 10.93
CA ILE A 25 -7.03 0.68 11.62
C ILE A 25 -6.06 1.73 11.09
N GLU A 26 -5.49 2.53 12.00
CA GLU A 26 -4.77 3.73 11.59
C GLU A 26 -3.27 3.52 11.34
N SER A 27 -2.75 2.30 11.51
CA SER A 27 -1.33 2.04 11.24
C SER A 27 -1.09 0.65 10.63
N GLN A 28 -0.06 0.58 9.81
CA GLN A 28 0.40 -0.67 9.20
C GLN A 28 0.91 -1.66 10.26
N ALA A 29 1.69 -1.19 11.23
CA ALA A 29 2.24 -2.03 12.29
C ALA A 29 1.15 -2.61 13.19
N GLU A 30 0.06 -1.89 13.45
CA GLU A 30 -1.07 -2.41 14.21
C GLU A 30 -1.79 -3.53 13.46
N LEU A 31 -2.20 -3.29 12.21
CA LEU A 31 -2.87 -4.31 11.41
C LEU A 31 -1.96 -5.54 11.23
N HIS A 32 -0.67 -5.33 10.99
CA HIS A 32 0.31 -6.40 10.83
C HIS A 32 0.45 -7.25 12.09
N ARG A 33 0.61 -6.64 13.27
CA ARG A 33 0.67 -7.36 14.54
C ARG A 33 -0.58 -8.20 14.76
N GLU A 34 -1.77 -7.66 14.49
CA GLU A 34 -3.02 -8.41 14.63
C GLU A 34 -3.11 -9.59 13.65
N VAL A 35 -2.77 -9.38 12.37
CA VAL A 35 -2.81 -10.43 11.34
C VAL A 35 -1.81 -11.55 11.67
N VAL A 36 -0.56 -11.20 12.00
CA VAL A 36 0.49 -12.17 12.37
C VAL A 36 0.11 -12.94 13.63
N LYS A 37 -0.49 -12.28 14.63
CA LYS A 37 -0.98 -12.97 15.84
C LYS A 37 -2.02 -14.05 15.51
N HIS A 38 -2.89 -13.82 14.53
CA HIS A 38 -3.86 -14.83 14.09
C HIS A 38 -3.22 -15.95 13.27
N LEU A 39 -2.30 -15.61 12.35
CA LEU A 39 -1.56 -16.60 11.56
C LEU A 39 -0.75 -17.55 12.44
N LYS A 40 -0.06 -17.03 13.46
CA LYS A 40 0.76 -17.84 14.38
C LYS A 40 -0.03 -18.81 15.26
N ARG A 41 -1.34 -18.61 15.40
CA ARG A 41 -2.22 -19.60 16.06
C ARG A 41 -2.47 -20.82 15.19
N ARG A 42 -2.36 -20.69 13.86
CA ARG A 42 -2.49 -21.80 12.90
C ARG A 42 -1.15 -22.49 12.68
N ASN A 43 -0.08 -21.73 12.44
CA ASN A 43 1.28 -22.24 12.35
C ASN A 43 2.28 -21.24 12.96
N LYS A 44 3.04 -21.69 13.97
CA LYS A 44 4.02 -20.86 14.69
C LYS A 44 5.17 -20.36 13.80
N ASP A 45 5.46 -21.09 12.72
CA ASP A 45 6.56 -20.79 11.79
C ASP A 45 6.15 -19.80 10.69
N TYR A 46 4.89 -19.33 10.69
CA TYR A 46 4.43 -18.34 9.74
C TYR A 46 5.11 -16.98 9.91
N LYS A 47 5.65 -16.50 8.78
CA LYS A 47 6.20 -15.15 8.63
C LYS A 47 5.46 -14.40 7.52
N LEU A 48 5.03 -13.19 7.84
CA LEU A 48 4.41 -12.25 6.91
C LEU A 48 5.11 -10.90 7.07
N SER A 49 5.51 -10.26 5.98
CA SER A 49 6.03 -8.90 6.02
C SER A 49 4.89 -7.88 5.95
N GLU A 50 5.10 -6.69 6.52
CA GLU A 50 4.11 -5.62 6.44
C GLU A 50 3.81 -5.20 4.99
N LYS A 51 4.84 -5.16 4.13
CA LYS A 51 4.69 -4.87 2.70
C LYS A 51 3.79 -5.89 2.01
N ARG A 52 4.01 -7.20 2.25
CA ARG A 52 3.18 -8.25 1.66
C ARG A 52 1.74 -8.15 2.14
N MET A 53 1.53 -7.94 3.44
CA MET A 53 0.20 -7.71 4.00
C MET A 53 -0.49 -6.51 3.33
N ARG A 54 0.21 -5.38 3.15
CA ARG A 54 -0.33 -4.18 2.51
C ARG A 54 -0.74 -4.44 1.06
N ILE A 55 0.06 -5.19 0.30
CA ILE A 55 -0.26 -5.56 -1.09
C ILE A 55 -1.51 -6.45 -1.13
N ILE A 56 -1.59 -7.47 -0.26
CA ILE A 56 -2.77 -8.34 -0.16
C ILE A 56 -4.01 -7.52 0.22
N ALA A 57 -3.88 -6.58 1.16
CA ALA A 57 -4.97 -5.67 1.54
C ALA A 57 -5.52 -4.88 0.34
N LEU A 58 -4.65 -4.30 -0.48
CA LEU A 58 -5.03 -3.59 -1.71
C LEU A 58 -5.76 -4.52 -2.69
N ALA A 59 -5.21 -5.73 -2.90
CA ALA A 59 -5.77 -6.70 -3.83
C ALA A 59 -7.16 -7.20 -3.43
N THR A 60 -7.56 -7.06 -2.16
CA THR A 60 -8.89 -7.50 -1.72
C THR A 60 -10.05 -6.71 -2.32
N GLY A 61 -9.84 -5.45 -2.73
CA GLY A 61 -10.91 -4.51 -3.13
C GLY A 61 -11.85 -4.06 -1.99
N LYS A 62 -11.91 -4.81 -0.88
CA LYS A 62 -12.75 -4.55 0.31
C LYS A 62 -12.04 -3.72 1.38
N VAL A 63 -10.81 -3.29 1.14
CA VAL A 63 -10.04 -2.44 2.04
C VAL A 63 -9.51 -1.24 1.28
N ARG A 64 -9.98 -0.05 1.65
CA ARG A 64 -9.41 1.21 1.19
C ARG A 64 -8.17 1.53 2.02
N ILE A 65 -7.06 1.82 1.35
CA ILE A 65 -5.85 2.31 2.00
C ILE A 65 -5.74 3.81 1.76
N GLU A 66 -5.74 4.58 2.84
CA GLU A 66 -5.34 5.98 2.86
C GLU A 66 -3.86 6.07 3.20
N ILE A 67 -3.13 6.86 2.42
CA ILE A 67 -1.69 7.02 2.58
C ILE A 67 -1.43 8.46 3.04
N ARG A 68 -0.75 8.61 4.17
CA ARG A 68 -0.20 9.90 4.59
C ARG A 68 1.22 10.02 4.06
N TYR A 69 1.55 11.20 3.56
CA TYR A 69 2.79 11.49 2.88
C TYR A 69 3.60 12.54 3.61
N LYS A 70 4.92 12.43 3.52
CA LYS A 70 5.86 13.53 3.72
C LYS A 70 6.29 14.04 2.35
N LEU A 71 6.12 15.34 2.10
CA LEU A 71 6.69 15.97 0.91
C LEU A 71 8.18 16.21 1.15
N THR A 72 9.00 15.98 0.13
CA THR A 72 10.44 16.26 0.17
C THR A 72 10.83 17.20 -0.94
N ASP A 73 11.92 17.94 -0.76
CA ASP A 73 12.46 18.86 -1.78
C ASP A 73 13.17 18.15 -2.94
N LYS A 74 13.25 16.81 -2.90
CA LYS A 74 13.77 16.01 -4.01
C LYS A 74 12.83 16.09 -5.22
N ILE A 75 13.32 16.70 -6.29
CA ILE A 75 12.68 16.69 -7.60
C ILE A 75 12.92 15.33 -8.26
N ILE A 76 11.87 14.73 -8.80
CA ILE A 76 11.93 13.47 -9.55
C ILE A 76 11.61 13.70 -11.03
N GLU A 77 12.49 13.21 -11.89
CA GLU A 77 12.33 13.26 -13.35
C GLU A 77 11.75 11.96 -13.91
N SER A 78 11.94 10.85 -13.19
CA SER A 78 11.40 9.53 -13.53
C SER A 78 11.04 8.74 -12.27
N MET A 79 10.04 7.88 -12.39
CA MET A 79 9.65 6.92 -11.37
C MET A 79 8.87 5.79 -12.05
N ASP A 80 9.48 4.62 -12.18
CA ASP A 80 8.85 3.48 -12.88
C ASP A 80 8.08 2.56 -11.94
N LYS A 81 8.53 2.45 -10.68
CA LYS A 81 7.96 1.53 -9.69
C LYS A 81 7.38 2.24 -8.49
N CYS A 82 6.18 1.83 -8.11
CA CYS A 82 5.46 2.37 -6.98
C CYS A 82 6.11 1.95 -5.65
N PRO A 83 6.44 2.89 -4.74
CA PRO A 83 7.00 2.56 -3.43
C PRO A 83 6.00 1.84 -2.51
N VAL A 84 4.69 1.94 -2.79
CA VAL A 84 3.63 1.36 -1.95
C VAL A 84 3.35 -0.09 -2.31
N CYS A 85 3.08 -0.39 -3.59
CA CYS A 85 2.69 -1.73 -4.02
C CYS A 85 3.67 -2.41 -4.99
N GLY A 86 4.67 -1.69 -5.49
CA GLY A 86 5.60 -2.20 -6.51
C GLY A 86 5.03 -2.25 -7.94
N GLY A 87 3.78 -1.81 -8.14
CA GLY A 87 3.18 -1.70 -9.47
C GLY A 87 3.80 -0.58 -10.31
N ASP A 88 3.46 -0.59 -11.60
CA ASP A 88 3.98 0.39 -12.55
C ASP A 88 3.36 1.77 -12.32
N MET A 89 4.20 2.78 -12.57
CA MET A 89 3.86 4.19 -12.45
C MET A 89 3.71 4.79 -13.85
N VAL A 90 2.71 5.66 -14.01
CA VAL A 90 2.47 6.38 -15.25
C VAL A 90 2.66 7.87 -15.02
N ARG A 91 3.18 8.55 -16.05
CA ARG A 91 3.38 10.00 -16.02
C ARG A 91 2.04 10.71 -15.95
N ILE A 92 2.04 11.82 -15.23
CA ILE A 92 0.97 12.81 -15.25
C ILE A 92 1.55 14.01 -16.00
N GLU A 93 0.94 14.33 -17.13
CA GLU A 93 1.39 15.38 -18.04
C GLU A 93 0.29 16.45 -18.10
N ASN A 94 0.70 17.70 -18.33
CA ASN A 94 -0.19 18.83 -18.57
C ASN A 94 0.39 19.70 -19.67
N SER A 95 -0.47 20.41 -20.41
CA SER A 95 -0.02 21.34 -21.45
C SER A 95 0.15 22.75 -20.87
N THR A 96 1.22 23.44 -21.26
CA THR A 96 1.44 24.86 -20.95
C THR A 96 0.56 25.75 -21.82
N LEU A 97 0.50 27.05 -21.51
CA LEU A 97 -0.24 28.03 -22.32
C LEU A 97 0.30 28.11 -23.75
N ASP A 98 1.58 27.81 -23.94
CA ASP A 98 2.27 27.78 -25.24
C ASP A 98 2.13 26.42 -25.96
N GLY A 99 1.39 25.46 -25.39
CA GLY A 99 1.10 24.15 -25.98
C GLY A 99 2.15 23.06 -25.73
N GLU A 100 3.18 23.32 -24.93
CA GLU A 100 4.20 22.31 -24.59
C GLU A 100 3.70 21.34 -23.51
N ASN A 101 4.01 20.04 -23.64
CA ASN A 101 3.65 19.04 -22.63
C ASN A 101 4.73 18.95 -21.55
N VAL A 102 4.34 19.20 -20.30
CA VAL A 102 5.22 19.12 -19.13
C VAL A 102 4.77 18.02 -18.17
N ILE A 103 5.74 17.28 -17.64
CA ILE A 103 5.50 16.27 -16.61
C ILE A 103 5.28 16.97 -15.27
N ILE A 104 4.08 16.79 -14.71
CA ILE A 104 3.70 17.36 -13.41
C ILE A 104 3.79 16.34 -12.27
N GLY A 105 3.90 15.05 -12.57
CA GLY A 105 4.08 14.01 -11.57
C GLY A 105 3.91 12.58 -12.10
N PHE A 106 3.68 11.65 -11.18
CA PHE A 106 3.50 10.23 -11.45
C PHE A 106 2.38 9.64 -10.58
N LYS A 107 1.57 8.74 -11.15
CA LYS A 107 0.54 7.98 -10.41
C LYS A 107 0.73 6.48 -10.59
N CYS A 108 0.40 5.71 -9.57
CA CYS A 108 0.40 4.26 -9.65
C CYS A 108 -0.87 3.76 -10.37
N THR A 109 -0.74 2.69 -11.15
CA THR A 109 -1.87 2.03 -11.83
C THR A 109 -2.67 1.09 -10.92
N LYS A 110 -2.09 0.64 -9.80
CA LYS A 110 -2.66 -0.43 -8.94
C LYS A 110 -3.08 0.04 -7.55
N CYS A 111 -2.63 1.20 -7.09
CA CYS A 111 -2.91 1.68 -5.74
C CYS A 111 -3.07 3.21 -5.74
N PRO A 112 -3.59 3.83 -4.67
CA PRO A 112 -3.88 5.27 -4.66
C PRO A 112 -2.63 6.16 -4.52
N TYR A 113 -1.42 5.59 -4.66
CA TYR A 113 -0.18 6.35 -4.60
C TYR A 113 -0.02 7.27 -5.81
N TRP A 114 0.31 8.52 -5.54
CA TRP A 114 0.74 9.48 -6.53
C TRP A 114 1.73 10.47 -5.93
N THR A 115 2.55 11.05 -6.78
CA THR A 115 3.56 12.06 -6.41
C THR A 115 3.58 13.16 -7.47
N GLY A 116 3.87 14.39 -7.06
CA GLY A 116 4.16 15.48 -8.00
C GLY A 116 5.63 15.44 -8.43
N ARG A 117 6.11 16.55 -8.99
CA ARG A 117 7.56 16.76 -9.24
C ARG A 117 8.38 16.64 -7.94
N ASN A 118 7.86 17.16 -6.84
CA ASN A 118 8.45 16.95 -5.51
C ASN A 118 7.99 15.60 -4.95
N LEU A 119 8.96 14.76 -4.56
CA LEU A 119 8.71 13.40 -4.12
C LEU A 119 7.83 13.36 -2.87
N ARG A 120 6.74 12.57 -2.94
CA ARG A 120 5.91 12.20 -1.78
C ARG A 120 6.35 10.85 -1.22
N VAL A 121 6.91 10.86 -0.02
CA VAL A 121 7.30 9.63 0.69
C VAL A 121 6.14 9.15 1.56
N PRO A 122 5.63 7.91 1.39
CA PRO A 122 4.63 7.34 2.29
C PRO A 122 5.18 7.19 3.70
N ILE A 123 4.48 7.74 4.70
CA ILE A 123 4.89 7.67 6.11
C ILE A 123 3.92 6.88 6.98
N ARG A 124 2.63 6.84 6.62
CA ARG A 124 1.61 6.12 7.39
C ARG A 124 0.52 5.59 6.46
N TYR A 125 0.03 4.40 6.78
CA TYR A 125 -1.07 3.74 6.07
C TYR A 125 -2.23 3.55 7.03
N ILE A 126 -3.40 4.04 6.62
CA ILE A 126 -4.67 3.89 7.34
C ILE A 126 -5.54 2.96 6.49
N PHE A 127 -6.06 1.91 7.10
CA PHE A 127 -6.87 0.89 6.45
C PHE A 127 -8.32 1.11 6.86
N ARG A 128 -9.23 1.18 5.89
CA ARG A 128 -10.68 1.27 6.11
C ARG A 128 -11.40 0.15 5.38
N TYR A 129 -12.28 -0.55 6.09
CA TYR A 129 -13.12 -1.55 5.49
C TYR A 129 -14.14 -0.90 4.55
N ARG A 130 -14.27 -1.45 3.34
CA ARG A 130 -15.32 -1.14 2.37
C ARG A 130 -16.24 -2.34 2.35
N GLY A 131 -17.42 -2.17 2.96
CA GLY A 131 -18.51 -3.14 2.96
C GLY A 131 -19.10 -3.31 1.58
#